data_AF-A0A9X0JGW1-F1
#
_entry.id   AF-A0A9X0JGW1-F1
#
_cell.length_a   1.000
_cell.length_b   1.000
_cell.length_c   1.000
_cell.angle_alpha   90.00
_cell.angle_beta   90.00
_cell.angle_gamma   90.00
#
_symmetry.space_group_name_H-M   'P 1'
#
loop_
_entity.id
_entity.type
_entity.pdbx_description
1 polymer ?
#
loop_
_entity_poly.entity_id
_entity_poly.type
_entity_poly.pdbx_seq_one_letter_code
_entity_poly.pdbx_strand_id
1 'polypeptide(L)'
;MRKLIFALMACAALAGCKNEGGDFVGVWKNSGKLPETLTITKAGDGYRAQSHIEDDKEGYMDVEAALVAESNTLLVTSEKEKALELSGGKVTSYLRNGTDTFTKVK
;
A
#
# COMPACT_ATOMS: atom_id res chain seq x y z
N MET A 1 -40.39 -29.18 31.97
CA MET A 1 -39.40 -29.29 30.88
C MET A 1 -39.29 -27.95 30.17
N ARG A 2 -38.28 -27.13 30.51
CA ARG A 2 -38.04 -25.81 29.90
C ARG A 2 -37.01 -25.96 28.79
N LYS A 3 -37.39 -25.51 27.59
CA LYS A 3 -36.63 -25.59 26.34
C LYS A 3 -35.37 -24.73 26.47
N LEU A 4 -34.20 -25.35 26.44
CA LEU A 4 -32.93 -24.65 26.29
C LEU A 4 -32.79 -24.30 24.81
N ILE A 5 -32.96 -23.00 24.51
CA ILE A 5 -32.70 -22.44 23.20
C ILE A 5 -31.19 -22.38 23.02
N PHE A 6 -30.69 -23.11 22.02
CA PHE A 6 -29.36 -22.96 21.47
C PHE A 6 -29.17 -21.50 21.01
N ALA A 7 -28.45 -20.71 21.79
CA ALA A 7 -27.90 -19.44 21.33
C ALA A 7 -26.48 -19.70 20.82
N LEU A 8 -26.38 -20.28 19.62
CA LEU A 8 -25.22 -20.10 18.76
C LEU A 8 -25.26 -18.64 18.32
N MET A 9 -24.53 -17.76 19.00
CA MET A 9 -24.33 -16.40 18.53
C MET A 9 -22.85 -16.20 18.25
N ALA A 10 -22.60 -16.09 16.96
CA ALA A 10 -21.31 -16.00 16.31
C ALA A 10 -20.45 -14.86 16.87
N CYS A 11 -19.30 -15.22 17.43
CA CYS A 11 -18.12 -14.38 17.40
C CYS A 11 -17.13 -14.95 16.37
N ALA A 12 -17.57 -15.05 15.12
CA ALA A 12 -16.70 -15.28 13.97
C ALA A 12 -16.63 -14.00 13.14
N ALA A 13 -15.94 -12.98 13.66
CA ALA A 13 -15.53 -11.80 12.89
C ALA A 13 -14.30 -11.07 13.48
N LEU A 14 -13.43 -11.79 14.20
CA LEU A 14 -12.02 -11.39 14.38
C LEU A 14 -11.13 -12.22 13.44
N ALA A 15 -11.66 -12.54 12.25
CA ALA A 15 -10.94 -13.19 11.18
C ALA A 15 -9.97 -12.19 10.54
N GLY A 16 -8.83 -12.00 11.22
CA GLY A 16 -7.56 -11.64 10.64
C GLY A 16 -7.43 -10.19 10.20
N CYS A 17 -6.60 -9.43 10.93
CA CYS A 17 -5.73 -8.47 10.26
C CYS A 17 -5.01 -9.23 9.14
N LYS A 18 -5.51 -9.17 7.91
CA LYS A 18 -4.77 -9.65 6.76
C LYS A 18 -3.53 -8.77 6.70
N ASN A 19 -2.40 -9.30 7.14
CA ASN A 19 -1.09 -8.65 7.04
C ASN A 19 -0.59 -8.60 5.59
N GLU A 20 -1.52 -8.60 4.63
CA GLU A 20 -1.23 -8.50 3.21
C GLU A 20 -0.67 -7.11 2.94
N GLY A 21 0.47 -7.05 2.26
CA GLY A 21 1.14 -5.81 1.88
C GLY A 21 2.08 -5.23 2.94
N GLY A 22 2.37 -5.96 4.02
CA GLY A 22 3.30 -5.49 5.06
C GLY A 22 4.71 -5.17 4.51
N ASP A 23 5.16 -5.93 3.52
CA ASP A 23 6.49 -5.76 2.91
C ASP A 23 6.67 -4.43 2.16
N PHE A 24 5.57 -3.78 1.77
CA PHE A 24 5.61 -2.44 1.17
C PHE A 24 6.02 -1.36 2.18
N VAL A 25 5.77 -1.55 3.47
CA VAL A 25 6.05 -0.51 4.49
C VAL A 25 7.53 -0.19 4.52
N GLY A 26 7.85 1.09 4.40
CA GLY A 26 9.22 1.60 4.38
C GLY A 26 9.41 2.76 3.41
N VAL A 27 10.67 3.17 3.27
CA VAL A 27 11.10 4.20 2.34
C VAL A 27 11.76 3.52 1.13
N TRP A 28 11.40 3.98 -0.06
CA TRP A 28 11.85 3.45 -1.33
C TRP A 28 12.36 4.58 -2.20
N LYS A 29 13.47 4.36 -2.91
CA LYS A 29 14.04 5.37 -3.81
C LYS A 29 14.25 4.79 -5.20
N ASN A 30 14.04 5.61 -6.22
CA ASN A 30 14.51 5.33 -7.56
C ASN A 30 15.77 6.18 -7.85
N SER A 31 16.42 5.92 -8.98
CA SER A 31 17.56 6.70 -9.48
C SER A 31 17.32 7.12 -10.93
N GLY A 32 16.06 7.41 -11.27
CA GLY A 32 15.64 7.81 -12.60
C GLY A 32 16.07 9.24 -12.94
N LYS A 33 15.57 9.75 -14.08
CA LYS A 33 15.80 11.15 -14.49
C LYS A 33 15.20 12.17 -13.52
N LEU A 34 14.12 11.77 -12.84
CA LEU A 34 13.49 12.51 -11.75
C LEU A 34 13.61 11.62 -10.50
N PRO A 35 14.69 11.76 -9.71
CA PRO A 35 14.86 11.01 -8.48
C PRO A 35 13.68 11.25 -7.53
N GLU A 36 13.06 10.17 -7.12
CA GLU A 36 11.85 10.20 -6.31
C GLU A 36 11.98 9.28 -5.09
N THR A 37 11.47 9.78 -3.97
CA THR A 37 11.29 9.02 -2.73
C THR A 37 9.81 8.66 -2.56
N LEU A 38 9.55 7.37 -2.45
CA LEU A 38 8.26 6.79 -2.13
C LEU A 38 8.26 6.26 -0.70
N THR A 39 7.47 6.86 0.17
CA THR A 39 7.29 6.43 1.56
C THR A 39 5.94 5.76 1.72
N ILE A 40 5.94 4.54 2.26
CA ILE A 40 4.73 3.75 2.49
C ILE A 40 4.62 3.44 3.97
N THR A 41 3.49 3.83 4.56
CA THR A 41 3.19 3.65 5.98
C THR A 41 1.90 2.88 6.16
N LYS A 42 1.78 2.12 7.26
CA LYS A 42 0.51 1.50 7.65
C LYS A 42 -0.42 2.60 8.16
N ALA A 43 -1.66 2.64 7.67
CA ALA A 43 -2.66 3.63 8.06
C ALA A 43 -4.04 2.98 8.21
N GLY A 44 -4.51 2.82 9.45
CA GLY A 44 -5.71 2.05 9.75
C GLY A 44 -5.62 0.63 9.19
N ASP A 45 -6.65 0.21 8.44
CA ASP A 45 -6.70 -1.10 7.80
C ASP A 45 -5.91 -1.15 6.47
N GLY A 46 -5.51 0.00 5.94
CA GLY A 46 -4.81 0.14 4.66
C GLY A 46 -3.37 0.63 4.81
N TYR A 47 -2.94 1.40 3.81
CA TYR A 47 -1.62 2.00 3.69
C TYR A 47 -1.75 3.43 3.16
N ARG A 48 -0.79 4.29 3.52
CA ARG A 48 -0.61 5.60 2.92
C ARG A 48 0.70 5.58 2.15
N ALA A 49 0.63 5.90 0.86
CA ALA A 49 1.80 6.11 0.01
C ALA A 49 2.00 7.60 -0.24
N GLN A 50 3.22 8.09 -0.05
CA GLN A 50 3.62 9.47 -0.32
C GLN A 50 4.83 9.45 -1.25
N SER A 51 4.74 10.16 -2.37
CA SER A 51 5.73 10.16 -3.44
C SER A 51 6.22 11.59 -3.69
N HIS A 52 7.51 11.82 -3.47
CA HIS A 52 8.15 13.14 -3.51
C HIS A 52 9.38 13.14 -4.42
N ILE A 53 9.42 14.07 -5.37
CA ILE A 53 10.57 14.25 -6.28
C ILE A 53 11.58 15.18 -5.60
N GLU A 54 12.80 14.68 -5.37
CA GLU A 54 13.80 15.32 -4.49
C GLU A 54 14.36 16.64 -5.05
N ASP A 55 14.52 16.72 -6.38
CA ASP A 55 15.08 17.88 -7.09
C ASP A 55 14.10 18.40 -8.15
N ASP A 56 12.86 18.63 -7.75
CA ASP A 56 11.81 19.08 -8.66
C ASP A 56 12.01 20.54 -9.09
N LYS A 57 12.62 20.71 -10.27
CA LYS A 57 12.81 22.02 -10.92
C LYS A 57 11.60 22.47 -11.73
N GLU A 58 10.67 21.56 -12.00
CA GLU A 58 9.53 21.80 -12.89
C GLU A 58 8.23 22.09 -12.12
N GLY A 59 8.21 21.89 -10.79
CA GLY A 59 7.06 22.18 -9.94
C GLY A 59 6.02 21.05 -9.91
N TYR A 60 6.43 19.80 -10.14
CA TYR A 60 5.61 18.62 -9.88
C TYR A 60 5.14 18.53 -8.42
N MET A 61 3.84 18.31 -8.25
CA MET A 61 3.27 18.10 -6.93
C MET A 61 3.67 16.74 -6.33
N ASP A 62 3.75 16.73 -5.00
CA ASP A 62 3.74 15.49 -4.22
C ASP A 62 2.48 14.70 -4.49
N VAL A 63 2.62 13.38 -4.53
CA VAL A 63 1.48 12.47 -4.67
C VAL A 63 1.24 11.76 -3.36
N GLU A 64 0.00 11.79 -2.90
CA GLU A 64 -0.44 11.05 -1.73
C GLU A 64 -1.64 10.18 -2.08
N ALA A 65 -1.59 8.91 -1.71
CA ALA A 65 -2.66 7.96 -1.96
C ALA A 65 -2.95 7.10 -0.73
N ALA A 66 -4.25 6.94 -0.44
CA ALA A 66 -4.75 5.92 0.47
C ALA A 66 -4.95 4.62 -0.30
N LEU A 67 -4.32 3.54 0.16
CA LEU A 67 -4.25 2.27 -0.53
C LEU A 67 -4.73 1.13 0.35
N VAL A 68 -5.20 0.06 -0.28
CA VAL A 68 -5.57 -1.20 0.38
C VAL A 68 -4.81 -2.34 -0.27
N ALA A 69 -4.47 -3.36 0.52
CA ALA A 69 -3.88 -4.57 -0.02
C ALA A 69 -4.95 -5.39 -0.75
N GLU A 70 -4.65 -5.73 -2.00
CA GLU A 70 -5.38 -6.76 -2.74
C GLU A 70 -4.68 -8.12 -2.62
N SER A 71 -3.35 -8.11 -2.41
CA SER A 71 -2.56 -9.29 -2.07
C SER A 71 -1.26 -8.87 -1.35
N ASN A 72 -0.40 -9.84 -1.02
CA ASN A 72 0.94 -9.55 -0.48
C ASN A 72 1.83 -8.73 -1.42
N THR A 73 1.54 -8.75 -2.73
CA THR A 73 2.37 -8.14 -3.76
C THR A 73 1.67 -7.01 -4.51
N LEU A 74 0.46 -6.62 -4.10
CA LEU A 74 -0.33 -5.62 -4.81
C LEU A 74 -1.13 -4.74 -3.84
N LEU A 75 -0.86 -3.43 -3.89
CA LEU A 75 -1.69 -2.40 -3.29
C LEU A 75 -2.49 -1.66 -4.38
N VAL A 76 -3.77 -1.41 -4.10
CA VAL A 76 -4.72 -0.75 -5.01
C VAL A 76 -5.37 0.46 -4.35
N THR A 77 -5.92 1.37 -5.15
CA THR A 77 -6.74 2.49 -4.68
C THR A 77 -8.13 1.99 -4.20
N SER A 78 -8.94 2.88 -3.63
CA SER A 78 -10.33 2.58 -3.29
C SER A 78 -11.18 2.16 -4.50
N GLU A 79 -10.79 2.61 -5.69
CA GLU A 79 -11.45 2.31 -6.97
C GLU A 79 -10.92 1.01 -7.63
N LYS A 80 -10.07 0.25 -6.92
CA LYS A 80 -9.41 -0.97 -7.40
C LYS A 80 -8.44 -0.75 -8.55
N GLU A 81 -7.92 0.47 -8.69
CA GLU A 81 -6.84 0.74 -9.63
C GLU A 81 -5.51 0.31 -9.05
N LYS A 82 -4.65 -0.27 -9.91
CA LYS A 82 -3.30 -0.71 -9.53
C LYS A 82 -2.48 0.49 -9.11
N ALA A 83 -1.99 0.49 -7.87
CA ALA A 83 -1.20 1.59 -7.34
C ALA A 83 0.27 1.19 -7.16
N LEU A 84 0.53 0.09 -6.45
CA LEU A 84 1.89 -0.38 -6.18
C LEU A 84 1.98 -1.90 -6.33
N GLU A 85 3.04 -2.39 -6.97
CA GLU A 85 3.32 -3.81 -7.12
C GLU A 85 4.69 -4.16 -6.58
N LEU A 86 4.78 -5.18 -5.73
CA LEU A 86 6.03 -5.66 -5.15
C LEU A 86 6.48 -6.92 -5.91
N SER A 87 7.68 -6.87 -6.48
CA SER A 87 8.29 -8.02 -7.16
C SER A 87 9.81 -7.98 -7.02
N GLY A 88 10.42 -9.11 -6.66
CA GLY A 88 11.87 -9.22 -6.54
C GLY A 88 12.51 -8.22 -5.57
N GLY A 89 11.81 -7.83 -4.50
CA GLY A 89 12.28 -6.86 -3.52
C GLY A 89 12.28 -5.40 -4.00
N LYS A 90 11.57 -5.12 -5.12
CA LYS A 90 11.38 -3.77 -5.67
C LYS A 90 9.90 -3.44 -5.76
N VAL A 91 9.58 -2.16 -5.63
CA VAL A 91 8.22 -1.64 -5.80
C VAL A 91 8.12 -0.95 -7.15
N THR A 92 7.18 -1.37 -7.98
CA THR A 92 6.74 -0.60 -9.16
C THR A 92 5.58 0.30 -8.73
N SER A 93 5.72 1.61 -8.94
CA SER A 93 4.68 2.60 -8.68
C SER A 93 3.93 2.95 -9.95
N TYR A 94 2.61 3.10 -9.82
CA TYR A 94 1.68 3.54 -10.86
C TYR A 94 0.99 4.86 -10.46
N LEU A 95 1.50 5.56 -9.44
CA LEU A 95 0.85 6.73 -8.84
C LEU A 95 0.92 8.01 -9.70
N ARG A 96 1.76 8.02 -10.73
CA ARG A 96 1.92 9.15 -11.66
C ARG A 96 1.51 8.72 -13.07
N ASN A 97 1.54 9.67 -14.01
CA ASN A 97 1.34 9.38 -15.43
C ASN A 97 2.57 8.65 -16.01
N GLY A 98 2.71 7.36 -15.66
CA GLY A 98 3.86 6.53 -15.96
C GLY A 98 4.15 5.54 -14.82
N THR A 99 5.14 4.68 -15.03
CA THR A 99 5.58 3.72 -14.00
C THR A 99 7.05 3.87 -13.72
N ASP A 100 7.41 3.82 -12.44
CA ASP A 100 8.79 3.80 -11.99
C ASP A 100 9.04 2.68 -10.99
N THR A 101 10.27 2.18 -10.96
CA THR A 101 10.68 1.11 -10.04
C THR A 101 11.60 1.66 -8.95
N PHE A 102 11.28 1.30 -7.71
CA PHE A 102 11.94 1.78 -6.52
C PHE A 102 12.59 0.62 -5.77
N THR A 103 13.73 0.90 -5.14
CA THR A 103 14.44 -0.04 -4.27
C THR A 103 14.30 0.41 -2.82
N LYS A 104 14.11 -0.53 -1.91
CA LYS A 104 13.94 -0.24 -0.48
C LYS A 104 15.24 0.36 0.07
N VAL A 105 15.11 1.44 0.83
CA VAL A 105 16.20 1.98 1.64
C VAL A 105 16.40 1.05 2.84
N LYS A 106 17.65 0.65 3.09
CA LYS A 106 18.02 -0.22 4.21
C LYS A 106 18.02 0.53 5.54
#